data_AF-A0A914PV66-F1
#
_entry.id   AF-A0A914PV66-F1
#
_cell.length_a   1.000
_cell.length_b   1.000
_cell.length_c   1.000
_cell.angle_alpha   90.00
_cell.angle_beta   90.00
_cell.angle_gamma   90.00
#
_symmetry.space_group_name_H-M   'P 1'
#
loop_
_entity.id
_entity.type
_entity.pdbx_description
1 polymer ?
#
loop_
_entity_poly.entity_id
_entity_poly.type
_entity_poly.pdbx_seq_one_letter_code
_entity_poly.pdbx_strand_id
1 'polypeptide(L)'
;MLGHLHKTCRDTSKPYTKSEVFRFAVPDEKVPWNVQWDEYKPAEYNSDKIKGKEWADPEAVKGLKFNQIDGKLNRKSHMGDYKLDESGAPLNPEGRTGLRGRGILGRWGPNHATDPLISRLNNGKLQYIAIERSDTGKILFIAFVLLQYCSFLRTMGTSWWYD
;
A
#
# COMPACT_ATOMS: atom_id res chain seq x y z
N MET A 1 -10.61 3.37 -22.38
CA MET A 1 -9.81 2.23 -21.89
C MET A 1 -10.10 2.14 -20.40
N LEU A 2 -10.94 1.21 -19.96
CA LEU A 2 -11.17 0.98 -18.52
C LEU A 2 -9.86 0.45 -17.94
N GLY A 3 -9.17 1.28 -17.16
CA GLY A 3 -7.97 0.85 -16.45
C GLY A 3 -8.29 -0.32 -15.52
N HIS A 4 -7.31 -1.18 -15.27
CA HIS A 4 -7.46 -2.28 -14.32
C HIS A 4 -7.78 -1.72 -12.92
N LEU A 5 -9.04 -1.80 -12.50
CA LEU A 5 -9.47 -1.33 -11.18
C LEU A 5 -8.96 -2.26 -10.08
N HIS A 6 -8.53 -1.69 -8.95
CA HIS A 6 -8.04 -2.44 -7.80
C HIS A 6 -9.19 -3.20 -7.09
N LYS A 7 -9.30 -4.51 -7.33
CA LYS A 7 -10.37 -5.33 -6.72
C LYS A 7 -10.05 -5.78 -5.29
N THR A 8 -8.82 -6.22 -5.03
CA THR A 8 -8.40 -6.73 -3.71
C THR A 8 -8.56 -5.70 -2.60
N CYS A 9 -8.31 -4.42 -2.89
CA CYS A 9 -8.43 -3.34 -1.92
C CYS A 9 -9.88 -2.89 -1.66
N ARG A 10 -10.87 -3.46 -2.35
CA ARG A 10 -12.31 -3.15 -2.21
C ARG A 10 -13.13 -4.38 -1.80
N ASP A 11 -12.49 -5.48 -1.40
CA ASP A 11 -13.17 -6.70 -1.03
C ASP A 11 -14.02 -6.49 0.24
N THR A 12 -15.33 -6.52 0.10
CA THR A 12 -16.31 -6.36 1.18
C THR A 12 -16.80 -7.70 1.73
N SER A 13 -16.37 -8.84 1.16
CA SER A 13 -16.79 -10.17 1.61
C SER A 13 -16.19 -10.58 2.95
N LYS A 14 -15.17 -9.84 3.41
CA LYS A 14 -14.43 -10.10 4.64
C LYS A 14 -14.05 -8.78 5.31
N PRO A 15 -13.82 -8.78 6.63
CA PRO A 15 -13.33 -7.58 7.30
C PRO A 15 -11.91 -7.25 6.85
N TYR A 16 -11.54 -5.99 7.04
CA TYR A 16 -10.21 -5.50 6.80
C TYR A 16 -9.18 -6.26 7.65
N THR A 17 -8.01 -6.51 7.07
CA THR A 17 -6.96 -7.36 7.62
C THR A 17 -6.67 -7.06 9.11
N LYS A 18 -6.78 -8.10 9.96
CA LYS A 18 -6.52 -8.03 11.42
C LYS A 18 -7.44 -7.05 12.16
N SER A 19 -8.67 -6.89 11.69
CA SER A 19 -9.71 -6.07 12.30
C SER A 19 -11.09 -6.72 12.12
N GLU A 20 -12.10 -6.13 12.76
CA GLU A 20 -13.52 -6.46 12.55
C GLU A 20 -14.22 -5.42 11.65
N VAL A 21 -13.48 -4.50 11.05
CA VAL A 21 -14.03 -3.37 10.28
C VAL A 21 -14.26 -3.78 8.83
N PHE A 22 -15.48 -3.59 8.33
CA PHE A 22 -15.81 -3.83 6.92
C PHE A 22 -15.64 -2.57 6.07
N ARG A 23 -15.23 -2.78 4.82
CA ARG A 23 -15.14 -1.72 3.83
C ARG A 23 -16.53 -1.30 3.36
N PHE A 24 -16.71 -0.02 3.09
CA PHE A 24 -17.85 0.50 2.36
C PHE A 24 -17.83 -0.04 0.93
N ALA A 25 -18.98 -0.49 0.43
CA ALA A 25 -19.07 -1.03 -0.93
C ALA A 25 -18.84 0.07 -1.97
N VAL A 26 -17.82 -0.08 -2.81
CA VAL A 26 -17.47 0.86 -3.86
C VAL A 26 -17.70 0.21 -5.23
N PRO A 27 -18.81 0.55 -5.94
CA PRO A 27 -19.02 0.14 -7.32
C PRO A 27 -17.89 0.61 -8.24
N ASP A 28 -17.65 -0.12 -9.32
CA ASP A 28 -16.53 0.13 -10.24
C ASP A 28 -16.58 1.55 -10.84
N GLU A 29 -17.77 2.07 -11.11
CA GLU A 29 -18.02 3.41 -11.68
C GLU A 29 -17.75 4.53 -10.68
N LYS A 30 -17.68 4.20 -9.39
CA LYS A 30 -17.45 5.15 -8.29
C LYS A 30 -16.03 5.09 -7.72
N VAL A 31 -15.17 4.19 -8.23
CA VAL A 31 -13.76 4.11 -7.83
C VAL A 31 -13.01 5.43 -8.08
N PRO A 32 -13.10 6.08 -9.26
CA PRO A 32 -12.32 7.27 -9.55
C PRO A 32 -12.72 8.48 -8.69
N TRP A 33 -11.76 9.16 -8.08
CA TRP A 33 -12.00 10.32 -7.21
C TRP A 33 -12.69 11.50 -7.89
N ASN A 34 -12.54 11.65 -9.22
CA ASN A 34 -13.18 12.71 -9.99
C ASN A 34 -14.70 12.51 -10.15
N VAL A 35 -15.22 11.31 -9.85
CA VAL A 35 -16.65 11.06 -9.81
C VAL A 35 -17.19 11.57 -8.49
N GLN A 36 -18.13 12.52 -8.55
CA GLN A 36 -18.84 13.00 -7.37
C GLN A 36 -19.67 11.89 -6.73
N TRP A 37 -19.62 11.83 -5.41
CA TRP A 37 -20.31 10.82 -4.62
C TRP A 37 -20.43 11.26 -3.16
N ASP A 38 -21.47 12.02 -2.86
CA ASP A 38 -21.65 12.66 -1.55
C ASP A 38 -22.10 11.67 -0.47
N GLU A 39 -22.70 10.55 -0.88
CA GLU A 39 -23.05 9.44 0.00
C GLU A 39 -21.84 8.59 0.41
N TYR A 40 -20.66 8.85 -0.16
CA TYR A 40 -19.45 8.11 0.15
C TYR A 40 -18.97 8.40 1.58
N LYS A 41 -19.34 7.50 2.50
CA LYS A 41 -19.03 7.61 3.94
C LYS A 41 -18.35 6.35 4.45
N PRO A 42 -17.14 6.02 3.96
CA PRO A 42 -16.36 4.91 4.47
C PRO A 42 -16.04 5.04 5.96
N ALA A 43 -15.99 3.90 6.65
CA ALA A 43 -15.49 3.84 8.01
C ALA A 43 -14.02 4.28 8.06
N GLU A 44 -13.62 4.92 9.16
CA GLU A 44 -12.23 5.24 9.43
C GLU A 44 -11.63 4.19 10.36
N TYR A 45 -10.45 3.66 10.00
CA TYR A 45 -9.76 2.68 10.81
C TYR A 45 -8.25 2.93 10.84
N ASN A 46 -7.70 3.02 12.06
CA ASN A 46 -6.27 3.03 12.35
C ASN A 46 -6.01 1.97 13.42
N SER A 47 -5.11 1.02 13.17
CA SER A 47 -4.87 -0.09 14.09
C SER A 47 -4.17 0.38 15.37
N ASP A 48 -4.57 -0.12 16.54
CA ASP A 48 -3.86 0.17 17.80
C ASP A 48 -2.38 -0.27 17.77
N LYS A 49 -2.04 -1.23 16.89
CA LYS A 49 -0.67 -1.73 16.72
C LYS A 49 0.30 -0.68 16.17
N ILE A 50 -0.20 0.33 15.45
CA ILE A 50 0.62 1.41 14.88
C ILE A 50 0.73 2.62 15.82
N LYS A 51 -0.16 2.73 16.83
CA LYS A 51 -0.22 3.89 17.70
C LYS A 51 1.05 4.03 18.53
N GLY A 52 1.69 5.19 18.44
CA GLY A 52 2.91 5.53 19.19
C GLY A 52 4.18 4.76 18.79
N LYS A 53 4.17 4.05 17.65
CA LYS A 53 5.37 3.36 17.16
C LYS A 53 6.29 4.32 16.42
N GLU A 54 7.61 4.21 16.65
CA GLU A 54 8.62 5.07 15.99
C GLU A 54 8.63 4.94 14.45
N TRP A 55 8.29 3.76 13.95
CA TRP A 55 8.19 3.48 12.52
C TRP A 55 6.83 3.88 11.91
N ALA A 56 5.87 4.35 12.71
CA ALA A 56 4.58 4.82 12.25
C ALA A 56 4.52 6.35 12.32
N ASP A 57 3.67 6.93 11.49
CA ASP A 57 3.37 8.36 11.56
C ASP A 57 2.47 8.68 12.76
N PRO A 58 2.44 9.93 13.21
CA PRO A 58 1.39 10.40 14.11
C PRO A 58 0.00 10.25 13.45
N GLU A 59 -1.03 10.25 14.29
CA GLU A 59 -2.42 10.25 13.82
C GLU A 59 -2.78 11.55 13.10
N ALA A 60 -2.32 12.68 13.60
CA ALA A 60 -2.47 13.95 12.92
C ALA A 60 -1.56 14.02 11.67
N VAL A 61 -2.15 14.35 10.52
CA VAL A 61 -1.42 14.61 9.27
C VAL A 61 -0.70 15.96 9.26
N LYS A 62 -1.06 16.85 10.20
CA LYS A 62 -0.51 18.21 10.29
C LYS A 62 1.01 18.16 10.49
N GLY A 63 1.74 18.83 9.60
CA GLY A 63 3.20 18.92 9.64
C GLY A 63 3.93 17.86 8.82
N LEU A 64 3.22 16.85 8.30
CA LEU A 64 3.80 15.88 7.36
C LEU A 64 3.93 16.50 5.98
N LYS A 65 5.06 16.24 5.31
CA LYS A 65 5.38 16.82 4.00
C LYS A 65 5.19 15.80 2.88
N PHE A 66 3.97 15.74 2.34
CA PHE A 66 3.60 14.81 1.26
C PHE A 66 4.20 15.18 -0.09
N ASN A 67 4.24 14.21 -1.02
CA ASN A 67 4.82 14.35 -2.38
C ASN A 67 6.29 14.79 -2.42
N GLN A 68 7.04 14.60 -1.34
CA GLN A 68 8.46 14.95 -1.26
C GLN A 68 9.22 14.06 -0.26
N ILE A 69 10.52 14.32 -0.11
CA ILE A 69 11.32 13.73 0.97
C ILE A 69 11.10 14.56 2.25
N ASP A 70 10.61 13.89 3.29
CA ASP A 70 10.31 14.47 4.60
C ASP A 70 11.33 13.97 5.63
N GLY A 71 12.46 14.68 5.72
CA GLY A 71 13.61 14.27 6.52
C GLY A 71 14.22 12.98 6.00
N LYS A 72 14.05 11.88 6.74
CA LYS A 72 14.53 10.53 6.35
C LYS A 72 13.47 9.69 5.64
N LEU A 73 12.22 10.17 5.57
CA LEU A 73 11.11 9.43 4.99
C LEU A 73 10.87 9.90 3.56
N ASN A 74 10.89 8.97 2.62
CA ASN A 74 10.41 9.23 1.26
C ASN A 74 8.87 9.13 1.27
N ARG A 75 8.19 10.25 1.06
CA ARG A 75 6.72 10.31 0.93
C ARG A 75 6.29 10.50 -0.53
N LYS A 76 7.17 10.32 -1.51
CA LYS A 76 6.80 10.37 -2.94
C LYS A 76 6.22 9.03 -3.38
N SER A 77 5.18 9.05 -4.21
CA SER A 77 4.73 7.83 -4.88
C SER A 77 5.59 7.54 -6.13
N HIS A 78 5.73 6.26 -6.48
CA HIS A 78 6.23 5.87 -7.81
C HIS A 78 5.20 6.14 -8.92
N MET A 79 3.94 6.41 -8.56
CA MET A 79 2.83 6.73 -9.48
C MET A 79 2.69 8.23 -9.78
N GLY A 80 3.64 9.06 -9.32
CA GLY A 80 3.56 10.52 -9.41
C GLY A 80 2.88 11.16 -8.21
N ASP A 81 2.64 12.46 -8.28
CA ASP A 81 2.08 13.19 -7.14
C ASP A 81 0.62 12.80 -6.91
N TYR A 82 0.28 12.59 -5.64
CA TYR A 82 -1.05 12.22 -5.20
C TYR A 82 -1.78 13.40 -4.57
N LYS A 83 -3.10 13.38 -4.64
CA LYS A 83 -3.96 14.43 -4.11
C LYS A 83 -4.12 14.27 -2.60
N LEU A 84 -4.40 15.38 -1.93
CA LEU A 84 -4.80 15.40 -0.52
C LEU A 84 -6.30 15.71 -0.43
N ASP A 85 -6.97 15.16 0.57
CA ASP A 85 -8.34 15.52 0.92
C ASP A 85 -8.39 16.85 1.69
N GLU A 86 -9.60 17.29 2.04
CA GLU A 86 -9.82 18.55 2.76
C GLU A 86 -9.17 18.57 4.15
N SER A 87 -8.94 17.41 4.77
CA SER A 87 -8.24 17.29 6.04
C SER A 87 -6.71 17.31 5.89
N GLY A 88 -6.22 17.27 4.65
CA GLY A 88 -4.80 17.15 4.32
C GLY A 88 -4.29 15.71 4.29
N ALA A 89 -5.17 14.72 4.40
CA ALA A 89 -4.80 13.30 4.31
C ALA A 89 -4.62 12.88 2.84
N PRO A 90 -3.68 11.98 2.54
CA PRO A 90 -3.39 11.57 1.17
C PRO A 90 -4.44 10.62 0.60
N LEU A 91 -4.96 10.93 -0.58
CA LEU A 91 -5.88 10.07 -1.32
C LEU A 91 -5.11 9.03 -2.12
N ASN A 92 -5.59 7.78 -2.09
CA ASN A 92 -5.05 6.70 -2.94
C ASN A 92 -5.08 7.09 -4.43
N PRO A 93 -3.95 7.13 -5.15
CA PRO A 93 -3.89 7.48 -6.58
C PRO A 93 -4.82 6.65 -7.47
N GLU A 94 -5.07 5.40 -7.07
CA GLU A 94 -5.85 4.44 -7.86
C GLU A 94 -7.37 4.53 -7.62
N GLY A 95 -7.82 5.32 -6.63
CA GLY A 95 -9.22 5.53 -6.34
C GLY A 95 -9.69 5.03 -4.96
N ARG A 96 -11.01 5.15 -4.74
CA ARG A 96 -11.71 4.82 -3.49
C ARG A 96 -11.61 3.34 -3.15
N THR A 97 -11.24 3.02 -1.92
CA THR A 97 -11.09 1.65 -1.41
C THR A 97 -12.18 1.24 -0.42
N GLY A 98 -13.03 2.16 0.00
CA GLY A 98 -14.10 1.91 0.97
C GLY A 98 -13.66 1.96 2.43
N LEU A 99 -12.46 2.49 2.73
CA LEU A 99 -11.96 2.60 4.10
C LEU A 99 -10.99 3.78 4.22
N ARG A 100 -11.24 4.68 5.16
CA ARG A 100 -10.36 5.81 5.48
C ARG A 100 -9.33 5.45 6.53
N GLY A 101 -8.26 6.23 6.56
CA GLY A 101 -7.20 6.10 7.56
C GLY A 101 -6.16 5.09 7.12
N ARG A 102 -5.19 4.81 7.99
CA ARG A 102 -4.03 3.99 7.60
C ARG A 102 -4.24 2.48 7.71
N GLY A 103 -5.34 2.05 8.32
CA GLY A 103 -5.55 0.64 8.66
C GLY A 103 -4.39 0.11 9.50
N ILE A 104 -3.70 -0.93 9.00
CA ILE A 104 -2.51 -1.49 9.65
C ILE A 104 -1.17 -0.88 9.18
N LEU A 105 -1.19 0.05 8.23
CA LEU A 105 0.02 0.65 7.67
C LEU A 105 0.56 1.74 8.59
N GLY A 106 1.89 1.86 8.66
CA GLY A 106 2.53 2.84 9.53
C GLY A 106 2.46 4.26 9.00
N ARG A 107 2.58 4.42 7.67
CA ARG A 107 2.70 5.73 7.03
C ARG A 107 1.40 6.20 6.43
N TRP A 108 1.15 7.50 6.50
CA TRP A 108 0.16 8.17 5.66
C TRP A 108 0.67 8.22 4.21
N GLY A 109 -0.15 7.75 3.27
CA GLY A 109 0.20 7.69 1.85
C GLY A 109 1.05 6.48 1.50
N PRO A 110 2.12 6.61 0.70
CA PRO A 110 2.86 5.47 0.19
C PRO A 110 3.61 4.74 1.30
N ASN A 111 3.37 3.44 1.45
CA ASN A 111 4.18 2.55 2.28
C ASN A 111 5.08 1.72 1.37
N HIS A 112 6.33 2.16 1.18
CA HIS A 112 7.26 1.54 0.24
C HIS A 112 7.68 0.13 0.68
N ALA A 113 7.64 -0.78 -0.28
CA ALA A 113 8.21 -2.12 -0.16
C ALA A 113 9.11 -2.41 -1.37
N THR A 114 10.03 -3.35 -1.19
CA THR A 114 10.95 -3.79 -2.22
C THR A 114 10.89 -5.31 -2.30
N ASP A 115 10.63 -5.83 -3.49
CA ASP A 115 10.58 -7.28 -3.76
C ASP A 115 11.80 -7.69 -4.61
N PRO A 116 12.98 -7.93 -4.02
CA PRO A 116 14.12 -8.48 -4.76
C PRO A 116 13.79 -9.85 -5.36
N LEU A 117 14.10 -9.99 -6.65
CA LEU A 117 14.01 -11.25 -7.36
C LEU A 117 15.43 -11.78 -7.60
N ILE A 118 15.84 -12.76 -6.79
CA ILE A 118 17.10 -13.47 -7.00
C ILE A 118 16.79 -14.68 -7.87
N SER A 119 17.46 -14.74 -9.03
CA SER A 119 17.32 -15.85 -9.97
C SER A 119 18.67 -16.37 -10.45
N ARG A 120 18.70 -17.63 -10.89
CA ARG A 120 19.84 -18.25 -11.57
C ARG A 120 19.37 -19.17 -12.68
N LEU A 121 20.20 -19.36 -13.68
CA LEU A 121 20.01 -20.44 -14.67
C LEU A 121 20.76 -21.68 -14.21
N ASN A 122 20.09 -22.83 -14.23
CA ASN A 122 20.69 -24.12 -13.91
C ASN A 122 20.17 -25.18 -14.90
N ASN A 123 21.06 -25.79 -15.69
CA ASN A 123 20.72 -26.76 -16.73
C ASN A 123 19.58 -26.30 -17.66
N GLY A 124 19.65 -25.05 -18.13
CA GLY A 124 18.63 -24.46 -19.00
C GLY A 124 17.30 -24.10 -18.31
N LYS A 125 17.17 -24.30 -16.99
CA LYS A 125 15.97 -23.94 -16.21
C LYS A 125 16.23 -22.72 -15.35
N LEU A 126 15.34 -21.73 -15.42
CA LEU A 126 15.33 -20.58 -14.51
C LEU A 126 14.87 -21.04 -13.13
N GLN A 127 15.69 -20.74 -12.12
CA GLN A 127 15.39 -20.97 -10.71
C GLN A 127 15.38 -19.63 -9.99
N TYR A 128 14.56 -19.50 -8.95
CA TYR A 128 14.49 -18.32 -8.11
C TYR A 128 14.37 -18.71 -6.65
N ILE A 129 14.75 -17.78 -5.76
CA ILE A 129 14.60 -17.99 -4.33
C ILE A 129 13.19 -17.55 -3.91
N ALA A 130 12.50 -18.42 -3.20
CA ALA A 130 11.20 -18.15 -2.60
C ALA A 130 11.17 -18.59 -1.13
N ILE A 131 10.33 -17.94 -0.34
CA ILE A 131 9.99 -18.30 1.05
C ILE A 131 8.55 -18.75 1.12
N GLU A 132 8.28 -19.72 1.98
CA GLU A 132 6.93 -19.99 2.45
C GLU A 132 6.68 -19.20 3.73
N ARG A 133 5.62 -18.39 3.75
CA ARG A 133 5.25 -17.65 4.94
C ARG A 133 4.61 -18.57 5.97
N SER A 134 5.14 -18.59 7.18
CA SER A 134 4.57 -19.38 8.29
C SER A 134 3.15 -18.99 8.68
N ASP A 135 2.76 -17.72 8.46
CA ASP A 135 1.44 -17.21 8.85
C ASP A 135 0.30 -17.56 7.88
N THR A 136 0.62 -17.91 6.64
CA THR A 136 -0.37 -18.13 5.57
C THR A 136 -0.13 -19.39 4.75
N GLY A 137 1.04 -20.03 4.88
CA GLY A 137 1.47 -21.13 4.01
C GLY A 137 1.71 -20.70 2.55
N LYS A 138 1.67 -19.39 2.26
CA LYS A 138 1.82 -18.90 0.89
C LYS A 138 3.30 -18.75 0.56
N ILE A 139 3.68 -19.24 -0.62
CA ILE A 139 5.00 -19.03 -1.18
C ILE A 139 5.07 -17.63 -1.80
N LEU A 140 6.05 -16.84 -1.37
CA LEU A 140 6.40 -15.54 -1.92
C LEU A 140 7.86 -15.54 -2.37
N PHE A 141 8.18 -14.71 -3.36
CA PHE A 141 9.59 -14.39 -3.63
C PHE A 141 10.17 -13.66 -2.40
N ILE A 142 11.42 -13.96 -2.02
CA ILE A 142 12.01 -13.38 -0.81
C ILE A 142 12.21 -11.89 -1.00
N ALA A 143 11.55 -11.10 -0.15
CA ALA A 143 11.78 -9.67 -0.03
C ALA A 143 12.86 -9.36 1.04
N PHE A 144 14.14 -9.59 0.74
CA PHE A 144 15.27 -9.09 1.54
C PHE A 144 16.48 -8.80 0.65
N VAL A 145 17.00 -7.57 0.75
CA VAL A 145 18.28 -7.19 0.13
C VAL A 145 19.39 -7.59 1.11
N LEU A 146 20.15 -8.62 0.78
CA LEU A 146 21.51 -8.76 1.28
C LEU A 146 22.45 -8.37 0.14
N LEU A 147 23.14 -7.25 0.33
CA LEU A 147 24.26 -6.80 -0.48
C LEU A 147 25.38 -7.84 -0.41
N GLN A 148 25.70 -8.49 -1.52
CA GLN A 148 27.06 -8.57 -2.05
C GLN A 148 27.08 -9.30 -3.40
N TYR A 149 27.59 -8.61 -4.43
CA TYR A 149 28.03 -9.14 -5.73
C TYR A 149 27.03 -9.96 -6.55
N CYS A 150 26.16 -9.31 -7.32
CA CYS A 150 26.01 -9.60 -8.75
C CYS A 150 25.06 -8.59 -9.42
N SER A 151 25.48 -8.08 -10.57
CA SER A 151 24.83 -7.06 -11.38
C SER A 151 23.59 -7.59 -12.10
N PHE A 152 22.41 -7.50 -11.47
CA PHE A 152 21.11 -7.19 -12.10
C PHE A 152 20.01 -7.22 -11.03
N LEU A 153 19.72 -6.09 -10.39
CA LEU A 153 18.57 -5.97 -9.49
C LEU A 153 17.66 -4.87 -10.02
N ARG A 154 16.63 -5.25 -10.78
CA ARG A 154 15.46 -4.38 -10.97
C ARG A 154 14.63 -4.44 -9.70
N THR A 155 14.64 -3.37 -8.93
CA THR A 155 13.70 -3.16 -7.82
C THR A 155 12.34 -2.78 -8.41
N MET A 156 11.32 -3.63 -8.28
CA MET A 156 9.94 -3.19 -8.42
C MET A 156 9.51 -2.63 -7.07
N GLY A 157 9.47 -1.31 -6.94
CA GLY A 157 8.98 -0.65 -5.74
C GLY A 157 7.46 -0.62 -5.74
N THR A 158 6.81 -1.27 -4.78
CA THR A 158 5.36 -1.17 -4.58
C THR A 158 5.06 -0.18 -3.46
N SER A 159 3.86 0.41 -3.48
CA SER A 159 3.42 1.32 -2.42
C SER A 159 1.99 0.95 -2.04
N TRP A 160 1.77 0.70 -0.76
CA TRP A 160 0.45 0.37 -0.23
C TRP A 160 -0.28 1.64 0.19
N TRP A 161 -1.58 1.71 -0.12
CA TRP A 161 -2.45 2.88 0.07
C TRP A 161 -3.80 2.49 0.68
N TYR A 162 -4.41 3.44 1.38
CA TYR A 162 -5.83 3.49 1.74
C TYR A 162 -6.36 4.91 1.49
N ASP A 163 -7.66 5.12 1.73
CA ASP A 163 -8.32 6.42 1.45
C ASP A 163 -8.00 7.51 2.49
#